data_AF-A0A7J4LG93-F1
#
_entry.id   AF-A0A7J4LG93-F1
#
_cell.length_a   1.000
_cell.length_b   1.000
_cell.length_c   1.000
_cell.angle_alpha   90.00
_cell.angle_beta   90.00
_cell.angle_gamma   90.00
#
_symmetry.space_group_name_H-M   'P 1'
#
loop_
_entity.id
_entity.type
_entity.pdbx_description
1 polymer ?
#
loop_
_entity_poly.entity_id
_entity_poly.type
_entity_poly.pdbx_seq_one_letter_code
_entity_poly.pdbx_strand_id
1 'polypeptide(L)'
;MDFDKLMKYQNMLQNRLRQEEQTDRKIDILSIINRLTSGPKNIVQKEQIVLEASSMGFTEEEIDSLIDTLIEDNIIYVSSPGYIKKR
;
A
#
# COMPACT_ATOMS: atom_id res chain seq x y z
N MET A 1 0.67 -39.48 -1.35
CA MET A 1 1.61 -39.05 -2.43
C MET A 1 0.98 -38.08 -3.41
N ASP A 2 -0.19 -38.36 -4.03
CA ASP A 2 -0.83 -37.40 -4.95
C ASP A 2 -1.57 -36.27 -4.20
N PHE A 3 -2.29 -36.62 -3.13
CA PHE A 3 -2.98 -35.64 -2.28
C PHE A 3 -2.01 -34.66 -1.58
N ASP A 4 -0.88 -35.14 -1.06
CA ASP A 4 0.13 -34.27 -0.42
C ASP A 4 0.76 -33.28 -1.41
N LYS A 5 0.92 -33.69 -2.68
CA LYS A 5 1.39 -32.80 -3.75
C LYS A 5 0.34 -31.76 -4.09
N LEU A 6 -0.93 -32.15 -4.21
CA LEU A 6 -2.05 -31.21 -4.41
C LEU A 6 -2.15 -30.18 -3.29
N MET A 7 -2.03 -30.60 -2.03
CA MET A 7 -2.03 -29.68 -0.88
C MET A 7 -0.83 -28.72 -0.91
N LYS A 8 0.36 -29.20 -1.29
CA LYS A 8 1.53 -28.33 -1.46
C LYS A 8 1.30 -27.28 -2.55
N TYR A 9 0.75 -27.68 -3.69
CA TYR A 9 0.43 -26.74 -4.77
C TYR A 9 -0.63 -25.71 -4.35
N GLN A 10 -1.67 -26.14 -3.64
CA GLN A 10 -2.69 -25.23 -3.12
C GLN A 10 -2.10 -24.18 -2.18
N ASN A 11 -1.24 -24.59 -1.24
CA ASN A 11 -0.57 -23.67 -0.32
C ASN A 11 0.36 -22.69 -1.07
N MET A 12 1.10 -23.17 -2.07
CA MET A 12 1.94 -22.31 -2.90
C MET A 12 1.13 -21.27 -3.67
N LEU A 13 0.00 -21.67 -4.26
CA LEU A 13 -0.90 -20.76 -4.98
C LEU A 13 -1.52 -19.73 -4.04
N GLN A 14 -2.00 -20.15 -2.86
CA GLN A 14 -2.55 -19.24 -1.86
C GLN A 14 -1.52 -18.20 -1.40
N ASN A 15 -0.29 -18.62 -1.14
CA ASN A 15 0.78 -17.69 -0.76
C ASN A 15 1.08 -16.68 -1.88
N ARG A 16 1.09 -17.14 -3.13
CA ARG A 16 1.31 -16.26 -4.28
C ARG A 16 0.18 -15.27 -4.48
N LEU A 17 -1.07 -15.74 -4.42
CA LEU A 17 -2.25 -14.87 -4.51
C LEU A 17 -2.24 -13.79 -3.44
N ARG A 18 -1.86 -14.14 -2.20
CA ARG A 18 -1.74 -13.18 -1.11
C ARG A 18 -0.64 -12.14 -1.35
N GLN A 19 0.49 -12.54 -1.93
CA GLN A 19 1.56 -11.61 -2.30
C GLN A 19 1.15 -10.67 -3.43
N GLU A 20 0.43 -11.18 -4.42
CA GLU A 20 -0.12 -10.39 -5.53
C GLU A 20 -1.15 -9.37 -4.99
N GLU A 21 -2.09 -9.79 -4.14
CA GLU A 21 -3.05 -8.91 -3.49
C GLU A 21 -2.36 -7.78 -2.69
N GLN A 22 -1.33 -8.11 -1.91
CA GLN A 22 -0.56 -7.09 -1.19
C GLN A 22 0.13 -6.09 -2.12
N THR A 23 0.62 -6.57 -3.27
CA THR A 23 1.27 -5.72 -4.28
C THR A 23 0.27 -4.78 -4.92
N ASP A 24 -0.91 -5.27 -5.30
CA ASP A 24 -1.98 -4.47 -5.89
C ASP A 24 -2.45 -3.37 -4.93
N ARG A 25 -2.68 -3.73 -3.66
CA ARG A 25 -3.07 -2.77 -2.62
C ARG A 25 -2.04 -1.67 -2.40
N LYS A 26 -0.75 -2.00 -2.52
CA LYS A 26 0.35 -1.01 -2.46
C LYS A 26 0.34 -0.07 -3.67
N ILE A 27 0.05 -0.59 -4.87
CA ILE A 27 -0.09 0.21 -6.09
C ILE A 27 -1.27 1.19 -5.95
N ASP A 28 -2.39 0.75 -5.36
CA ASP A 28 -3.56 1.60 -5.15
C ASP A 28 -3.26 2.77 -4.22
N ILE A 29 -2.64 2.51 -3.05
CA ILE A 29 -2.22 3.58 -2.13
C ILE A 29 -1.23 4.54 -2.80
N LEU A 30 -0.25 4.02 -3.54
CA LEU A 30 0.69 4.86 -4.26
C LEU A 30 -0.01 5.73 -5.32
N SER A 31 -1.03 5.20 -5.98
CA SER A 31 -1.83 5.93 -6.97
C SER A 31 -2.63 7.07 -6.32
N ILE A 32 -3.19 6.84 -5.13
CA ILE A 32 -3.84 7.88 -4.32
C ILE A 32 -2.83 8.98 -3.97
N ILE A 33 -1.66 8.60 -3.44
CA ILE A 33 -0.61 9.56 -3.08
C ILE A 33 -0.19 10.37 -4.30
N ASN A 34 0.00 9.74 -5.47
CA ASN A 34 0.37 10.42 -6.71
C ASN A 34 -0.70 11.43 -7.15
N ARG A 35 -1.97 11.04 -7.09
CA ARG A 35 -3.09 11.93 -7.42
C ARG A 35 -3.11 13.14 -6.49
N LEU A 36 -2.95 12.93 -5.19
CA LEU A 36 -3.02 14.00 -4.19
C LEU A 36 -1.76 14.90 -4.17
N THR A 37 -0.60 14.37 -4.56
CA THR A 37 0.66 15.12 -4.62
C THR A 37 0.85 15.91 -5.92
N SER A 38 -0.16 16.00 -6.79
CA SER A 38 -0.08 16.71 -8.10
C SER A 38 0.10 18.24 -8.02
N GLY A 39 0.26 18.82 -6.83
CA GLY A 39 0.49 20.26 -6.63
C GLY A 39 1.96 20.68 -6.66
N PRO A 40 2.26 21.99 -6.69
CA PRO A 40 3.62 22.54 -6.87
C PRO A 40 4.63 22.17 -5.77
N LYS A 41 4.18 21.57 -4.66
CA LYS A 41 5.04 21.16 -3.53
C LYS A 41 5.24 19.65 -3.42
N ASN A 42 4.50 18.83 -4.19
CA ASN A 42 4.47 17.37 -4.06
C ASN A 42 4.24 16.84 -2.63
N ILE A 43 3.55 17.63 -1.78
CA ILE A 43 3.27 17.32 -0.38
C ILE A 43 1.76 17.09 -0.24
N VAL A 44 1.38 16.08 0.54
CA VAL A 44 0.01 15.73 0.89
C VAL A 44 -0.11 15.46 2.39
N GLN A 45 -1.26 15.76 2.98
CA GLN A 45 -1.57 15.40 4.37
C GLN A 45 -1.91 13.91 4.48
N LYS A 46 -1.40 13.24 5.52
CA LYS A 46 -1.69 11.82 5.79
C LYS A 46 -3.19 11.59 5.93
N GLU A 47 -3.88 12.49 6.62
CA GLU A 47 -5.33 12.42 6.85
C GLU A 47 -6.11 12.45 5.53
N GLN A 48 -5.62 13.16 4.52
CA GLN A 48 -6.24 13.21 3.19
C GLN A 48 -6.07 11.89 2.44
N ILE A 49 -4.91 11.23 2.58
CA ILE A 49 -4.70 9.87 2.05
C ILE A 49 -5.61 8.89 2.78
N VAL A 50 -5.73 9.00 4.10
CA VAL A 50 -6.60 8.13 4.92
C VAL A 50 -8.06 8.26 4.50
N LEU A 51 -8.56 9.48 4.30
CA LEU A 51 -9.93 9.74 3.84
C LEU A 51 -10.20 9.09 2.48
N GLU A 52 -9.30 9.29 1.53
CA GLU A 52 -9.45 8.78 0.17
C GLU A 52 -9.36 7.25 0.13
N ALA A 53 -8.38 6.66 0.82
CA ALA A 53 -8.18 5.22 0.88
C ALA A 53 -9.30 4.51 1.67
N SER A 54 -9.81 5.12 2.75
CA SER A 54 -10.98 4.61 3.48
C SER A 54 -12.20 4.51 2.58
N SER A 55 -12.39 5.46 1.66
CA SER A 55 -13.49 5.41 0.68
C SER A 55 -13.36 4.24 -0.32
N MET A 56 -12.14 3.70 -0.47
CA MET A 56 -11.83 2.55 -1.31
C MET A 56 -11.82 1.21 -0.52
N GLY A 57 -12.21 1.23 0.75
CA GLY A 57 -12.34 0.03 1.58
C GLY A 57 -11.08 -0.37 2.35
N PHE A 58 -10.07 0.49 2.43
CA PHE A 58 -8.91 0.26 3.27
C PHE A 58 -9.20 0.63 4.73
N THR A 59 -8.63 -0.12 5.67
CA THR A 59 -8.61 0.29 7.07
C THR A 59 -7.44 1.24 7.35
N GLU A 60 -7.56 2.04 8.40
CA GLU A 60 -6.48 2.96 8.81
C GLU A 60 -5.18 2.20 9.14
N GLU A 61 -5.28 1.04 9.78
CA GLU A 61 -4.14 0.17 10.08
C GLU A 61 -3.44 -0.33 8.80
N GLU A 62 -4.21 -0.71 7.77
CA GLU A 62 -3.67 -1.13 6.48
C GLU A 62 -2.99 0.02 5.76
N ILE A 63 -3.60 1.22 5.80
CA ILE A 63 -3.05 2.43 5.18
C ILE A 63 -1.71 2.78 5.83
N ASP A 64 -1.65 2.73 7.16
CA ASP A 64 -0.44 3.02 7.92
C ASP A 64 0.68 2.03 7.60
N SER A 65 0.38 0.73 7.60
CA SER A 65 1.37 -0.29 7.24
C SER A 65 1.87 -0.14 5.80
N LEU A 66 0.99 0.21 4.86
CA LEU A 66 1.37 0.44 3.46
C LEU A 66 2.21 1.71 3.29
N ILE A 67 1.89 2.79 4.01
CA ILE A 67 2.70 4.02 4.05
C ILE A 67 4.10 3.73 4.59
N ASP A 68 4.21 3.01 5.71
CA ASP A 68 5.49 2.65 6.30
C ASP A 68 6.34 1.85 5.32
N THR A 69 5.74 0.87 4.64
CA THR A 69 6.42 0.07 3.60
C THR A 69 6.91 0.96 2.44
N LEU A 70 6.12 1.96 2.02
CA LEU A 70 6.51 2.88 0.95
C LEU A 70 7.65 3.83 1.38
N ILE A 71 7.75 4.14 2.68
CA ILE A 71 8.87 4.90 3.27
C ILE A 71 10.13 4.04 3.29
N GLU A 72 10.03 2.78 3.75
CA GLU A 72 11.14 1.82 3.74
C GLU A 72 11.71 1.61 2.33
N ASP A 73 10.83 1.54 1.33
CA ASP A 73 11.20 1.44 -0.09
C ASP A 73 11.76 2.74 -0.69
N ASN A 74 11.85 3.82 0.10
CA ASN A 74 12.32 5.14 -0.34
C ASN A 74 11.51 5.76 -1.49
N ILE A 75 10.22 5.39 -1.62
CA ILE A 75 9.30 5.92 -2.63
C ILE A 75 8.70 7.26 -2.15
N ILE A 76 8.38 7.34 -0.85
CA ILE A 76 7.85 8.53 -0.18
C ILE A 76 8.66 8.82 1.09
N TYR A 77 8.52 10.02 1.65
CA TYR A 77 9.12 10.40 2.93
C TYR A 77 8.22 11.34 3.72
N VAL A 78 8.39 11.35 5.04
CA VAL A 78 7.70 12.25 5.94
C VAL A 78 8.41 13.60 5.92
N SER A 79 7.77 14.64 5.36
CA SER A 79 8.36 15.99 5.32
C SER A 79 8.16 16.76 6.64
N SER A 80 7.05 16.48 7.33
CA SER A 80 6.67 17.07 8.62
C SER A 80 5.66 16.13 9.30
N PRO A 81 5.43 16.21 10.62
CA PRO A 81 4.41 15.39 11.28
C PRO A 81 3.05 15.51 10.57
N GLY A 82 2.49 14.39 10.10
CA GLY A 82 1.24 14.34 9.35
C GLY A 82 1.35 14.69 7.85
N TYR A 83 2.55 14.94 7.32
CA TYR A 83 2.76 15.30 5.91
C TYR A 83 3.69 14.32 5.21
N ILE A 84 3.22 13.83 4.06
CA ILE A 84 3.94 12.91 3.19
C ILE A 84 4.34 13.65 1.92
N LYS A 85 5.58 13.44 1.50
CA LYS A 85 6.13 13.99 0.27
C LYS A 85 6.65 12.87 -0.62
N LYS A 86 6.38 12.99 -1.92
CA LYS A 86 6.94 12.09 -2.92
C LYS A 86 8.39 12.50 -3.23
N ARG A 87 9.25 11.50 -3.45
CA ARG A 87 10.61 11.72 -3.97
C ARG A 87 10.63 12.36 -5.35
#